data_AF-A0A6A7KQN0-F1
#
_entry.id   AF-A0A6A7KQN0-F1
#
_cell.length_a   1.000
_cell.length_b   1.000
_cell.length_c   1.000
_cell.angle_alpha   90.00
_cell.angle_beta   90.00
_cell.angle_gamma   90.00
#
_symmetry.space_group_name_H-M   'P 1'
#
loop_
_entity.id
_entity.type
_entity.pdbx_description
1 polymer ?
#
loop_
_entity_poly.entity_id
_entity_poly.type
_entity_poly.pdbx_seq_one_letter_code
_entity_poly.pdbx_strand_id
1 'polypeptide(L)'
;MHDGSIRVDAGNVTFVVRQEQWDANIHSHADQGVIILVEGETGGKVAPLLRFNCFDIERSYIYAPDGKKRVCRMDPIVDGNPVGWSVRQLRTKLPEMLRAAKFDDVAARLDTALVAKKLDEVEAAARERFVNGRKTVKHNRGTDMYEAGNIRFGLELRTQGNDGGLAIHVLTDLAGTPTDSYSEEAEVLAFDCFRLAPHYHYGPRYKNHRIYWDKTIVPDPLEWTLGVFKAGKLKPMIEAAGYPDIAAGLDEDLIRSLIPAIEAKAREMQPKTTA
;
A
#
# COMPACT_ATOMS: atom_id res chain seq x y z
N MET A 1 -12.92 11.41 -17.92
CA MET A 1 -12.80 11.24 -16.46
C MET A 1 -11.39 11.66 -16.09
N HIS A 2 -11.20 12.74 -15.32
CA HIS A 2 -9.87 13.09 -14.82
C HIS A 2 -9.42 11.97 -13.89
N ASP A 3 -8.30 11.32 -14.17
CA ASP A 3 -7.73 10.19 -13.41
C ASP A 3 -7.21 10.59 -12.01
N GLY A 4 -7.57 11.77 -11.51
CA GLY A 4 -7.10 12.35 -10.26
C GLY A 4 -5.67 12.90 -10.32
N SER A 5 -5.01 12.86 -11.48
CA SER A 5 -3.65 13.39 -11.65
C SER A 5 -3.60 14.92 -11.60
N ILE A 6 -2.52 15.44 -11.03
CA ILE A 6 -2.16 16.86 -11.03
C ILE A 6 -1.14 17.06 -12.14
N ARG A 7 -1.42 17.99 -13.05
CA ARG A 7 -0.54 18.33 -14.17
C ARG A 7 0.05 19.71 -13.94
N VAL A 8 1.37 19.83 -14.08
CA VAL A 8 2.11 21.07 -13.91
C VAL A 8 2.93 21.33 -15.16
N ASP A 9 2.48 22.29 -15.97
CA ASP A 9 3.17 22.68 -17.20
C ASP A 9 4.39 23.54 -16.90
N ALA A 10 5.52 23.20 -17.52
CA ALA A 10 6.82 23.83 -17.31
C ALA A 10 7.54 24.10 -18.65
N GLY A 11 6.81 24.69 -19.60
CA GLY A 11 7.31 24.98 -20.94
C GLY A 11 7.07 23.82 -21.88
N ASN A 12 8.13 23.25 -22.46
CA ASN A 12 8.04 22.13 -23.41
C ASN A 12 7.93 20.74 -22.73
N VAL A 13 7.84 20.72 -21.40
CA VAL A 13 7.54 19.52 -20.61
C VAL A 13 6.39 19.77 -19.63
N THR A 14 5.65 18.72 -19.32
CA THR A 14 4.61 18.71 -18.30
C THR A 14 4.95 17.66 -17.25
N PHE A 15 4.88 18.02 -15.97
CA PHE A 15 4.97 17.06 -14.89
C PHE A 15 3.57 16.54 -14.55
N VAL A 16 3.43 15.22 -14.45
CA VAL A 16 2.17 14.59 -14.04
C VAL A 16 2.39 13.85 -12.73
N VAL A 17 1.67 14.26 -11.70
CA VAL A 17 1.73 13.69 -10.36
C VAL A 17 0.45 12.92 -10.10
N ARG A 18 0.55 11.63 -9.76
CA ARG A 18 -0.62 10.84 -9.37
C ARG A 18 -0.25 9.73 -8.40
N GLN A 19 -1.24 9.29 -7.64
CA GLN A 19 -1.12 8.07 -6.85
C GLN A 19 -1.31 6.85 -7.75
N GLU A 20 -0.54 5.80 -7.51
CA GLU A 20 -0.71 4.53 -8.20
C GLU A 20 -0.50 3.36 -7.23
N GLN A 21 -1.26 2.30 -7.46
CA GLN A 21 -1.04 1.01 -6.85
C GLN A 21 -0.28 0.16 -7.87
N TRP A 22 0.89 -0.35 -7.49
CA TRP A 22 1.62 -1.32 -8.30
C TRP A 22 1.25 -2.75 -7.92
N ASP A 23 0.21 -3.28 -8.53
CA ASP A 23 -0.14 -4.69 -8.49
C ASP A 23 0.54 -5.43 -9.65
N ALA A 24 1.82 -5.82 -9.48
CA ALA A 24 2.57 -6.51 -10.53
C ALA A 24 2.04 -7.91 -10.89
N ASN A 25 0.80 -8.28 -10.52
CA ASN A 25 0.25 -9.64 -10.58
C ASN A 25 1.14 -10.70 -9.90
N ILE A 26 2.05 -10.29 -9.02
CA ILE A 26 2.90 -11.17 -8.22
C ILE A 26 2.51 -10.93 -6.76
N HIS A 27 1.97 -11.97 -6.12
CA HIS A 27 1.40 -11.96 -4.77
C HIS A 27 2.37 -11.51 -3.64
N SER A 28 3.62 -11.15 -3.94
CA SER A 28 4.66 -10.76 -2.96
C SER A 28 5.24 -9.35 -3.14
N HIS A 29 4.80 -8.56 -4.14
CA HIS A 29 5.38 -7.23 -4.42
C HIS A 29 4.32 -6.14 -4.55
N ALA A 30 3.33 -6.17 -3.68
CA ALA A 30 2.28 -5.18 -3.67
C ALA A 30 2.80 -3.85 -3.08
N ASP A 31 3.13 -2.87 -3.93
CA ASP A 31 3.59 -1.54 -3.49
C ASP A 31 2.78 -0.31 -3.99
N GLN A 32 2.63 0.74 -3.20
CA GLN A 32 1.86 1.93 -3.57
C GLN A 32 2.64 3.21 -3.32
N GLY A 33 2.19 4.30 -3.92
CA GLY A 33 2.69 5.63 -3.63
C GLY A 33 2.49 6.57 -4.80
N VAL A 34 3.37 7.56 -4.92
CA VAL A 34 3.22 8.61 -5.92
C VAL A 34 4.16 8.37 -7.08
N ILE A 35 3.67 8.67 -8.28
CA ILE A 35 4.51 8.75 -9.46
C ILE A 35 4.62 10.21 -9.88
N ILE A 36 5.82 10.58 -10.27
CA ILE A 36 6.11 11.83 -10.97
C ILE A 36 6.55 11.45 -12.39
N LEU A 37 5.68 11.71 -13.36
CA LEU A 37 5.97 11.56 -14.79
C LEU A 37 6.48 12.88 -15.34
N VAL A 38 7.46 12.80 -16.24
CA VAL A 38 7.86 13.91 -17.10
C VAL A 38 7.38 13.60 -18.50
N GLU A 39 6.39 14.33 -18.98
CA GLU A 39 5.86 14.22 -20.33
C GLU A 39 6.40 15.33 -21.21
N GLY A 40 6.55 15.07 -22.50
CA GLY A 40 6.89 16.08 -23.49
C GLY A 40 6.56 15.61 -24.89
N GLU A 41 6.58 16.53 -25.84
CA GLU A 41 6.29 16.22 -27.24
C GLU A 41 7.52 15.66 -27.95
N THR A 42 7.39 14.44 -28.48
CA THR A 42 8.41 13.75 -29.28
C THR A 42 7.75 13.06 -30.46
N GLY A 43 8.26 13.28 -31.68
CA GLY A 43 7.69 12.69 -32.89
C GLY A 43 6.22 13.06 -33.13
N GLY A 44 5.83 14.29 -32.78
CA GLY A 44 4.47 14.83 -32.99
C GLY A 44 3.41 14.32 -32.01
N LYS A 45 3.81 13.67 -30.91
CA LYS A 45 2.90 13.20 -29.85
C LYS A 45 3.48 13.47 -28.47
N VAL A 46 2.61 13.69 -27.49
CA VAL A 46 2.99 13.74 -26.08
C VAL A 46 3.29 12.31 -25.60
N ALA A 47 4.44 12.10 -24.98
CA ALA A 47 4.84 10.82 -24.44
C ALA A 47 5.56 10.98 -23.09
N PRO A 48 5.52 9.96 -22.21
CA PRO A 48 6.33 9.95 -21.01
C PRO A 48 7.80 9.78 -21.37
N LEU A 49 8.62 10.74 -20.96
CA LEU A 49 10.05 10.78 -21.20
C LEU A 49 10.83 10.15 -20.04
N LEU A 50 10.40 10.47 -18.82
CA LEU A 50 10.93 9.93 -17.56
C LEU A 50 9.78 9.58 -16.62
N ARG A 51 9.99 8.61 -15.75
CA ARG A 51 9.03 8.24 -14.69
C ARG A 51 9.77 7.99 -13.38
N PHE A 52 9.35 8.63 -12.29
CA PHE A 52 9.86 8.40 -10.95
C PHE A 52 8.78 7.74 -10.11
N ASN A 53 9.05 6.51 -9.66
CA ASN A 53 8.22 5.74 -8.75
C ASN A 53 8.64 6.06 -7.32
N CYS A 54 7.91 6.95 -6.66
CA CYS A 54 8.07 7.29 -5.24
C CYS A 54 7.14 6.41 -4.40
N PHE A 55 7.35 5.10 -4.48
CA PHE A 55 6.55 4.11 -3.74
C PHE A 55 7.14 3.80 -2.36
N ASP A 56 6.38 3.06 -1.55
CA ASP A 56 6.78 2.72 -0.19
C ASP A 56 8.02 1.82 -0.19
N ILE A 57 8.09 0.85 -1.12
CA ILE A 57 9.12 -0.20 -1.19
C ILE A 57 9.97 -0.11 -2.48
N GLU A 58 9.35 -0.28 -3.65
CA GLU A 58 9.89 -0.40 -5.00
C GLU A 58 10.26 0.96 -5.63
N ARG A 59 11.00 1.76 -4.87
CA ARG A 59 11.47 3.09 -5.27
C ARG A 59 12.40 3.01 -6.47
N SER A 60 12.06 3.74 -7.54
CA SER A 60 12.79 3.64 -8.80
C SER A 60 12.56 4.84 -9.71
N TYR A 61 13.41 4.99 -10.72
CA TYR A 61 13.20 5.92 -11.81
C TYR A 61 13.52 5.24 -13.14
N ILE A 62 12.82 5.66 -14.18
CA ILE A 62 12.76 4.98 -15.46
C ILE A 62 13.00 6.00 -16.56
N TYR A 63 13.98 5.72 -17.42
CA TYR A 63 14.21 6.46 -18.66
C TYR A 63 13.42 5.82 -19.80
N ALA A 64 12.81 6.66 -20.63
CA ALA A 64 12.00 6.27 -21.79
C ALA A 64 11.02 5.11 -21.47
N PRO A 65 10.02 5.32 -20.57
CA PRO A 65 9.10 4.28 -20.13
C PRO A 65 8.41 3.51 -21.27
N ASP A 66 8.11 4.19 -22.38
CA ASP A 66 7.43 3.63 -23.56
C ASP A 66 8.39 3.29 -24.71
N GLY A 67 9.70 3.50 -24.51
CA GLY A 67 10.75 3.24 -25.49
C GLY A 67 11.71 2.13 -25.04
N LYS A 68 13.02 2.36 -25.23
CA LYS A 68 14.06 1.48 -24.66
C LYS A 68 14.18 1.73 -23.15
N LYS A 69 13.24 1.16 -22.41
CA LYS A 69 13.11 1.31 -20.95
C LYS A 69 14.43 0.97 -20.24
N ARG A 70 14.93 1.91 -19.45
CA ARG A 70 16.02 1.68 -18.48
C ARG A 70 15.54 2.02 -17.08
N VAL A 71 15.44 1.00 -16.23
CA VAL A 71 15.02 1.14 -14.83
C VAL A 71 16.24 1.26 -13.93
N CYS A 72 16.21 2.21 -13.01
CA CYS A 72 17.20 2.40 -11.96
C CYS A 72 16.50 2.39 -10.60
N ARG A 73 17.10 1.76 -9.59
CA ARG A 73 16.56 1.69 -8.23
C ARG A 73 17.05 2.89 -7.41
N MET A 74 16.21 3.36 -6.50
CA MET A 74 16.62 4.30 -5.45
C MET A 74 16.91 3.51 -4.19
N ASP A 75 18.03 3.82 -3.53
CA ASP A 75 18.38 3.21 -2.26
C ASP A 75 17.67 3.98 -1.11
N PRO A 76 16.76 3.35 -0.36
CA PRO A 76 16.02 4.05 0.70
C PRO A 76 16.90 4.57 1.84
N ILE A 77 18.11 4.01 2.02
CA ILE A 77 19.06 4.38 3.07
C ILE A 77 19.92 5.57 2.60
N VAL A 78 20.45 5.50 1.38
CA VAL A 78 21.39 6.51 0.87
C VAL A 78 20.67 7.70 0.22
N ASP A 79 19.60 7.44 -0.54
CA ASP A 79 18.85 8.48 -1.27
C ASP A 79 17.77 9.17 -0.41
N GLY A 80 17.33 8.51 0.65
CA GLY A 80 16.37 9.00 1.63
C GLY A 80 14.93 9.07 1.10
N ASN A 81 14.26 10.20 1.33
CA ASN A 81 12.86 10.38 0.90
C ASN A 81 12.76 10.42 -0.64
N PRO A 82 11.97 9.54 -1.27
CA PRO A 82 11.95 9.39 -2.73
C PRO A 82 11.35 10.59 -3.46
N VAL A 83 10.35 11.27 -2.89
CA VAL A 83 9.75 12.48 -3.49
C VAL A 83 10.78 13.61 -3.51
N GLY A 84 11.37 13.91 -2.36
CA GLY A 84 12.40 14.94 -2.26
C GLY A 84 13.62 14.64 -3.13
N TRP A 85 14.07 13.38 -3.17
CA TRP A 85 15.16 12.97 -4.05
C TRP A 85 14.85 13.19 -5.53
N SER A 86 13.67 12.73 -5.98
CA SER A 86 13.24 12.85 -7.37
C SER A 86 13.19 14.30 -7.83
N VAL A 87 12.59 15.18 -7.01
CA VAL A 87 12.52 16.63 -7.31
C VAL A 87 13.91 17.26 -7.37
N ARG A 88 14.83 16.89 -6.48
CA ARG A 88 16.23 17.38 -6.53
C ARG A 88 16.95 16.96 -7.81
N GLN A 89 16.79 15.70 -8.23
CA GLN A 89 17.38 15.24 -9.49
C GLN A 89 16.76 15.95 -10.69
N LEU A 90 15.44 16.07 -10.75
CA LEU A 90 14.76 16.82 -11.82
C LEU A 90 15.22 18.28 -11.88
N ARG A 91 15.45 18.93 -10.74
CA ARG A 91 15.88 20.32 -10.68
C ARG A 91 17.29 20.55 -11.23
N THR A 92 18.17 19.58 -11.09
CA THR A 92 19.61 19.74 -11.35
C THR A 92 20.14 18.91 -12.51
N LYS A 93 19.40 17.90 -12.95
CA LYS A 93 19.83 16.90 -13.94
C LYS A 93 18.81 16.61 -15.04
N LEU A 94 17.65 17.28 -15.07
CA LEU A 94 16.64 16.97 -16.08
C LEU A 94 17.18 17.05 -17.53
N PRO A 95 17.94 18.08 -17.96
CA PRO A 95 18.49 18.13 -19.31
C PRO A 95 19.38 16.91 -19.64
N GLU A 96 20.28 16.54 -18.73
CA GLU A 96 21.16 15.38 -18.88
C GLU A 96 20.39 14.06 -18.89
N MET A 97 19.37 13.95 -18.05
CA MET A 97 18.52 12.76 -18.00
C MET A 97 17.74 12.57 -19.31
N LEU A 98 17.22 13.65 -19.89
CA LEU A 98 16.54 13.61 -21.19
C LEU A 98 17.49 13.21 -22.33
N ARG A 99 18.71 13.77 -22.38
CA ARG A 99 19.73 13.35 -23.35
C ARG A 99 20.12 11.88 -23.18
N ALA A 100 20.25 11.42 -21.93
CA ALA A 100 20.53 10.01 -21.65
C ALA A 100 19.40 9.09 -22.11
N ALA A 101 18.14 9.57 -22.10
CA ALA A 101 16.98 8.90 -22.65
C ALA A 101 16.81 9.06 -24.18
N LYS A 102 17.72 9.78 -24.86
CA LYS A 102 17.66 10.09 -26.30
C LYS A 102 16.53 11.06 -26.70
N PHE A 103 16.16 11.96 -25.80
CA PHE A 103 15.24 13.09 -26.05
C PHE A 103 16.01 14.41 -26.13
N ASP A 104 17.06 14.44 -26.95
CA ASP A 104 17.98 15.59 -27.09
C ASP A 104 17.26 16.85 -27.56
N ASP A 105 16.26 16.72 -28.43
CA ASP A 105 15.45 17.81 -28.96
C ASP A 105 14.56 18.47 -27.88
N VAL A 106 14.02 17.68 -26.96
CA VAL A 106 13.27 18.18 -25.80
C VAL A 106 14.24 18.86 -24.83
N ALA A 107 15.40 18.24 -24.56
CA ALA A 107 16.41 18.77 -23.66
C ALA A 107 16.96 20.13 -24.12
N ALA A 108 17.15 20.32 -25.43
CA ALA A 108 17.65 21.57 -26.00
C ALA A 108 16.64 22.74 -25.90
N ARG A 109 15.35 22.45 -25.75
CA ARG A 109 14.27 23.43 -25.69
C ARG A 109 13.79 23.74 -24.26
N LEU A 110 14.38 23.10 -23.24
CA LEU A 110 14.01 23.30 -21.84
C LEU A 110 14.31 24.73 -21.37
N ASP A 111 13.30 25.39 -20.81
CA ASP A 111 13.49 26.53 -19.92
C ASP A 111 13.78 26.02 -18.51
N THR A 112 15.06 25.90 -18.17
CA THR A 112 15.49 25.34 -16.88
C THR A 112 15.08 26.21 -15.69
N ALA A 113 14.95 27.53 -15.88
CA ALA A 113 14.51 28.44 -14.82
C ALA A 113 13.01 28.26 -14.53
N LEU A 114 12.19 28.16 -15.57
CA LEU A 114 10.76 27.86 -15.44
C LEU A 114 10.54 26.47 -14.82
N VAL A 115 11.27 25.46 -15.29
CA VAL A 115 11.23 24.10 -14.71
C VAL A 115 11.56 24.12 -13.23
N ALA A 116 12.65 24.78 -12.83
CA ALA A 116 13.03 24.88 -11.43
C ALA A 116 11.91 25.54 -10.59
N LYS A 117 11.32 26.64 -11.07
CA LYS A 117 10.19 27.29 -10.39
C LYS A 117 8.97 26.38 -10.26
N LYS A 118 8.66 25.62 -11.31
CA LYS A 118 7.49 24.72 -11.34
C LYS A 118 7.67 23.45 -10.52
N LEU A 119 8.90 23.02 -10.27
CA LEU A 119 9.18 21.87 -9.43
C LEU A 119 8.76 22.05 -7.96
N ASP A 120 8.60 23.27 -7.46
CA ASP A 120 8.06 23.53 -6.13
C ASP A 120 6.57 23.12 -6.05
N GLU A 121 5.80 23.40 -7.11
CA GLU A 121 4.40 22.99 -7.26
C GLU A 121 4.28 21.46 -7.41
N VAL A 122 5.18 20.85 -8.20
CA VAL A 122 5.28 19.39 -8.34
C VAL A 122 5.58 18.72 -7.00
N GLU A 123 6.53 19.28 -6.23
CA GLU A 123 6.90 18.73 -4.92
C GLU A 123 5.74 18.82 -3.92
N ALA A 124 5.07 19.96 -3.85
CA ALA A 124 3.90 20.14 -3.00
C ALA A 124 2.78 19.16 -3.36
N ALA A 125 2.46 19.03 -4.66
CA ALA A 125 1.49 18.09 -5.16
C ALA A 125 1.87 16.63 -4.84
N ALA A 126 3.13 16.25 -5.04
CA ALA A 126 3.61 14.90 -4.78
C ALA A 126 3.57 14.56 -3.29
N ARG A 127 3.92 15.51 -2.41
CA ARG A 127 3.84 15.34 -0.95
C ARG A 127 2.40 15.20 -0.47
N GLU A 128 1.50 16.06 -0.95
CA GLU A 128 0.07 15.97 -0.66
C GLU A 128 -0.49 14.60 -1.06
N ARG A 129 -0.26 14.20 -2.32
CA ARG A 129 -0.74 12.93 -2.86
C ARG A 129 -0.13 11.72 -2.16
N PHE A 130 1.11 11.82 -1.70
CA PHE A 130 1.76 10.73 -0.97
C PHE A 130 1.09 10.48 0.38
N VAL A 131 0.62 11.54 1.05
CA VAL A 131 -0.11 11.41 2.32
C VAL A 131 -1.56 11.03 2.09
N ASN A 132 -2.28 11.77 1.25
CA ASN A 132 -3.75 11.69 1.17
C ASN A 132 -4.26 10.76 0.06
N GLY A 133 -3.43 10.42 -0.92
CA GLY A 133 -3.84 9.60 -2.06
C GLY A 133 -3.82 8.09 -1.78
N ARG A 134 -3.32 7.66 -0.61
CA ARG A 134 -3.20 6.25 -0.25
C ARG A 134 -4.58 5.58 -0.22
N LYS A 135 -4.67 4.38 -0.81
CA LYS A 135 -5.88 3.58 -0.69
C LYS A 135 -5.81 2.73 0.56
N THR A 136 -6.71 3.03 1.49
CA THR A 136 -6.91 2.27 2.73
C THR A 136 -8.27 1.60 2.69
N VAL A 137 -8.36 0.35 3.14
CA VAL A 137 -9.66 -0.31 3.38
C VAL A 137 -9.90 -0.33 4.88
N LYS A 138 -11.11 0.05 5.30
CA LYS A 138 -11.58 -0.04 6.67
C LYS A 138 -12.81 -0.95 6.68
N HIS A 139 -12.75 -2.05 7.42
CA HIS A 139 -13.92 -2.88 7.71
C HIS A 139 -14.54 -2.47 9.04
N ASN A 140 -15.72 -3.02 9.34
CA ASN A 140 -16.26 -2.97 10.68
C ASN A 140 -15.33 -3.78 11.60
N ARG A 141 -15.17 -3.32 12.85
CA ARG A 141 -14.37 -4.01 13.86
C ARG A 141 -15.05 -5.27 14.41
N GLY A 142 -16.32 -5.52 14.08
CA GLY A 142 -17.08 -6.66 14.58
C GLY A 142 -17.82 -6.40 15.88
N THR A 143 -18.57 -7.40 16.34
CA THR A 143 -19.45 -7.32 17.53
C THR A 143 -18.77 -7.82 18.80
N ASP A 144 -17.82 -8.74 18.65
CA ASP A 144 -17.13 -9.38 19.77
C ASP A 144 -15.65 -9.02 19.70
N MET A 145 -15.19 -8.28 20.72
CA MET A 145 -13.84 -7.73 20.79
C MET A 145 -13.03 -8.40 21.89
N TYR A 146 -11.78 -8.76 21.59
CA TYR A 146 -10.81 -9.29 22.54
C TYR A 146 -9.57 -8.40 22.53
N GLU A 147 -9.30 -7.73 23.65
CA GLU A 147 -8.13 -6.85 23.80
C GLU A 147 -6.89 -7.66 24.17
N ALA A 148 -5.83 -7.55 23.38
CA ALA A 148 -4.59 -8.29 23.53
C ALA A 148 -3.39 -7.32 23.51
N GLY A 149 -3.36 -6.43 24.49
CA GLY A 149 -2.32 -5.41 24.62
C GLY A 149 -2.47 -4.31 23.57
N ASN A 150 -1.48 -4.15 22.70
CA ASN A 150 -1.47 -3.12 21.65
C ASN A 150 -2.28 -3.50 20.40
N ILE A 151 -2.91 -4.68 20.38
CA ILE A 151 -3.84 -5.10 19.33
C ILE A 151 -5.16 -5.59 19.92
N ARG A 152 -6.17 -5.69 19.07
CA ARG A 152 -7.48 -6.27 19.37
C ARG A 152 -7.88 -7.27 18.29
N PHE A 153 -8.55 -8.36 18.69
CA PHE A 153 -9.28 -9.21 17.76
C PHE A 153 -10.75 -8.80 17.73
N GLY A 154 -11.27 -8.56 16.54
CA GLY A 154 -12.68 -8.28 16.31
C GLY A 154 -13.32 -9.41 15.52
N LEU A 155 -14.45 -9.95 15.96
CA LEU A 155 -15.17 -11.01 15.25
C LEU A 155 -16.45 -10.44 14.64
N GLU A 156 -16.66 -10.68 13.34
CA GLU A 156 -17.83 -10.22 12.60
C GLU A 156 -18.39 -11.35 11.72
N LEU A 157 -19.67 -11.66 11.84
CA LEU A 157 -20.34 -12.52 10.86
C LEU A 157 -20.86 -11.66 9.71
N ARG A 158 -20.28 -11.81 8.52
CA ARG A 158 -20.51 -10.93 7.37
C ARG A 158 -21.34 -11.62 6.29
N THR A 159 -22.15 -10.83 5.58
CA THR A 159 -22.79 -11.22 4.32
C THR A 159 -22.36 -10.24 3.23
N GLN A 160 -21.81 -10.75 2.13
CA GLN A 160 -21.36 -9.94 0.99
C GLN A 160 -21.89 -10.55 -0.32
N GLY A 161 -23.02 -10.03 -0.79
CA GLY A 161 -23.70 -10.59 -1.95
C GLY A 161 -24.13 -12.03 -1.69
N ASN A 162 -23.65 -12.96 -2.51
CA ASN A 162 -23.88 -14.41 -2.34
C ASN A 162 -22.84 -15.09 -1.43
N ASP A 163 -21.80 -14.38 -1.00
CA ASP A 163 -20.76 -14.88 -0.10
C ASP A 163 -20.92 -14.32 1.33
N GLY A 164 -20.01 -14.71 2.22
CA GLY A 164 -19.95 -14.29 3.60
C GLY A 164 -19.52 -15.42 4.53
N GLY A 165 -19.38 -15.09 5.81
CA GLY A 165 -18.85 -15.96 6.84
C GLY A 165 -18.22 -15.14 7.94
N LEU A 166 -17.54 -15.82 8.86
CA LEU A 166 -16.82 -15.16 9.94
C LEU A 166 -15.60 -14.42 9.40
N ALA A 167 -15.48 -13.15 9.73
CA ALA A 167 -14.26 -12.37 9.64
C ALA A 167 -13.63 -12.24 11.03
N ILE A 168 -12.31 -12.42 11.09
CA ILE A 168 -11.51 -12.09 12.26
C ILE A 168 -10.60 -10.92 11.90
N HIS A 169 -10.89 -9.75 12.47
CA HIS A 169 -10.14 -8.51 12.31
C HIS A 169 -9.03 -8.44 13.36
N VAL A 170 -7.84 -8.00 12.96
CA VAL A 170 -6.75 -7.64 13.88
C VAL A 170 -6.57 -6.13 13.79
N LEU A 171 -6.85 -5.44 14.89
CA LEU A 171 -6.97 -3.98 14.95
C LEU A 171 -5.91 -3.39 15.89
N THR A 172 -5.47 -2.17 15.62
CA THR A 172 -4.57 -1.41 16.51
C THR A 172 -4.89 0.09 16.43
N ASP A 173 -4.51 0.85 17.45
CA ASP A 173 -4.59 2.31 17.42
C ASP A 173 -3.29 2.88 16.83
N LEU A 174 -3.38 3.54 15.67
CA LEU A 174 -2.25 4.18 15.00
C LEU A 174 -1.97 5.59 15.55
N ALA A 175 -2.99 6.24 16.10
CA ALA A 175 -2.89 7.54 16.72
C ALA A 175 -3.94 7.68 17.82
N GLY A 176 -3.54 8.29 18.94
CA GLY A 176 -4.40 8.45 20.10
C GLY A 176 -4.82 7.11 20.71
N THR A 177 -5.72 7.21 21.67
CA THR A 177 -6.41 6.11 22.34
C THR A 177 -7.90 6.22 22.05
N PRO A 178 -8.71 5.17 22.24
CA PRO A 178 -10.16 5.24 21.97
C PRO A 178 -10.91 6.34 22.74
N THR A 179 -10.32 6.92 23.78
CA THR A 179 -10.87 8.05 24.54
C THR A 179 -10.53 9.41 23.96
N ASP A 180 -9.56 9.49 23.05
CA ASP A 180 -9.14 10.74 22.42
C ASP A 180 -10.08 11.10 21.26
N SER A 181 -10.36 12.39 21.09
CA SER A 181 -11.20 12.90 19.99
C SER A 181 -10.57 12.72 18.60
N TYR A 182 -9.30 12.31 18.54
CA TYR A 182 -8.51 12.11 17.33
C TYR A 182 -8.03 10.66 17.15
N SER A 183 -8.65 9.71 17.85
CA SER A 183 -8.25 8.29 17.78
C SER A 183 -8.36 7.75 16.36
N GLU A 184 -7.32 7.05 15.90
CA GLU A 184 -7.33 6.31 14.64
C GLU A 184 -7.09 4.82 14.89
N GLU A 185 -8.17 4.04 14.93
CA GLU A 185 -8.11 2.58 14.86
C GLU A 185 -7.93 2.13 13.40
N ALA A 186 -7.02 1.19 13.17
CA ALA A 186 -6.77 0.58 11.88
C ALA A 186 -6.77 -0.95 11.97
N GLU A 187 -7.38 -1.59 10.97
CA GLU A 187 -7.31 -3.03 10.76
C GLU A 187 -5.97 -3.38 10.08
N VAL A 188 -5.05 -3.99 10.82
CA VAL A 188 -3.71 -4.34 10.31
C VAL A 188 -3.69 -5.69 9.61
N LEU A 189 -4.62 -6.60 9.94
CA LEU A 189 -4.88 -7.86 9.24
C LEU A 189 -6.38 -8.18 9.30
N ALA A 190 -6.89 -8.92 8.31
CA ALA A 190 -8.23 -9.51 8.37
C ALA A 190 -8.20 -10.94 7.84
N PHE A 191 -8.95 -11.85 8.46
CA PHE A 191 -9.12 -13.22 8.02
C PHE A 191 -10.61 -13.47 7.73
N ASP A 192 -10.99 -13.32 6.46
CA ASP A 192 -12.35 -13.53 5.97
C ASP A 192 -12.54 -15.02 5.66
N CYS A 193 -13.01 -15.79 6.65
CA CYS A 193 -13.26 -17.23 6.57
C CYS A 193 -14.60 -17.52 5.85
N PHE A 194 -14.76 -17.01 4.64
CA PHE A 194 -16.00 -16.98 3.88
C PHE A 194 -16.34 -18.30 3.17
N ARG A 195 -17.62 -18.48 2.85
CA ARG A 195 -18.15 -19.70 2.25
C ARG A 195 -17.64 -19.93 0.82
N LEU A 196 -17.56 -18.92 -0.03
CA LEU A 196 -17.21 -19.06 -1.45
C LEU A 196 -15.76 -18.68 -1.71
N ALA A 197 -15.33 -17.49 -1.28
CA ALA A 197 -14.01 -16.95 -1.54
C ALA A 197 -13.30 -16.59 -0.21
N PRO A 198 -12.96 -17.57 0.64
CA PRO A 198 -12.25 -17.28 1.86
C PRO A 198 -10.86 -16.71 1.54
N HIS A 199 -10.45 -15.67 2.27
CA HIS A 199 -9.17 -15.02 2.08
C HIS A 199 -8.70 -14.29 3.34
N TYR A 200 -7.44 -13.89 3.36
CA TYR A 200 -6.92 -12.96 4.37
C TYR A 200 -6.23 -11.77 3.73
N HIS A 201 -6.15 -10.69 4.50
CA HIS A 201 -5.64 -9.40 4.07
C HIS A 201 -4.47 -8.97 4.95
N TYR A 202 -3.47 -8.37 4.32
CA TYR A 202 -2.55 -7.47 5.00
C TYR A 202 -3.09 -6.05 4.88
N GLY A 203 -3.18 -5.35 6.02
CA GLY A 203 -3.98 -4.14 6.23
C GLY A 203 -3.67 -2.96 5.30
N PRO A 204 -4.28 -1.79 5.52
CA PRO A 204 -4.41 -0.73 4.51
C PRO A 204 -3.07 -0.20 3.99
N ARG A 205 -2.01 -0.22 4.81
CA ARG A 205 -0.64 0.15 4.39
C ARG A 205 -0.07 -0.83 3.36
N TYR A 206 -0.39 -2.12 3.46
CA TYR A 206 -0.07 -3.14 2.47
C TYR A 206 -1.21 -3.34 1.45
N LYS A 207 -1.88 -2.25 1.07
CA LYS A 207 -2.92 -2.18 0.02
C LYS A 207 -4.15 -3.05 0.19
N ASN A 208 -4.41 -3.57 1.38
CA ASN A 208 -5.45 -4.58 1.53
C ASN A 208 -5.17 -5.81 0.63
N HIS A 209 -3.88 -6.19 0.47
CA HIS A 209 -3.50 -7.33 -0.38
C HIS A 209 -4.18 -8.60 0.10
N ARG A 210 -4.90 -9.27 -0.82
CA ARG A 210 -5.75 -10.42 -0.52
C ARG A 210 -5.06 -11.71 -0.95
N ILE A 211 -5.00 -12.67 -0.05
CA ILE A 211 -4.55 -14.02 -0.35
C ILE A 211 -5.73 -14.97 -0.16
N TYR A 212 -6.21 -15.51 -1.28
CA TYR A 212 -7.34 -16.44 -1.31
C TYR A 212 -6.89 -17.86 -0.99
N TRP A 213 -7.67 -18.57 -0.18
CA TRP A 213 -7.43 -19.98 0.08
C TRP A 213 -8.10 -20.85 -0.97
N ASP A 214 -7.36 -21.86 -1.45
CA ASP A 214 -7.96 -23.00 -2.14
C ASP A 214 -8.58 -23.95 -1.11
N LYS A 215 -9.91 -24.01 -1.09
CA LYS A 215 -10.66 -24.86 -0.16
C LYS A 215 -10.43 -26.36 -0.37
N THR A 216 -9.82 -26.78 -1.48
CA THR A 216 -9.40 -28.17 -1.69
C THR A 216 -8.24 -28.53 -0.75
N ILE A 217 -7.33 -27.58 -0.52
CA ILE A 217 -6.14 -27.75 0.33
C ILE A 217 -6.42 -27.26 1.77
N VAL A 218 -7.25 -26.23 1.91
CA VAL A 218 -7.63 -25.63 3.19
C VAL A 218 -9.16 -25.73 3.35
N PRO A 219 -9.68 -26.92 3.70
CA PRO A 219 -11.13 -27.17 3.73
C PRO A 219 -11.85 -26.41 4.85
N ASP A 220 -11.15 -26.05 5.93
CA ASP A 220 -11.66 -25.20 7.01
C ASP A 220 -10.73 -23.98 7.18
N PRO A 221 -11.02 -22.84 6.51
CA PRO A 221 -10.26 -21.60 6.65
C PRO A 221 -10.24 -21.06 8.08
N LEU A 222 -11.27 -21.33 8.89
CA LEU A 222 -11.30 -20.90 10.29
C LEU A 222 -10.33 -21.75 11.13
N GLU A 223 -10.29 -23.06 10.93
CA GLU A 223 -9.28 -23.93 11.58
C GLU A 223 -7.87 -23.47 11.22
N TRP A 224 -7.63 -23.19 9.94
CA TRP A 224 -6.33 -22.71 9.48
C TRP A 224 -5.94 -21.38 10.12
N THR A 225 -6.88 -20.42 10.18
CA THR A 225 -6.67 -19.11 10.79
C THR A 225 -6.32 -19.24 12.28
N LEU A 226 -7.06 -20.06 13.02
CA LEU A 226 -6.75 -20.35 14.43
C LEU A 226 -5.38 -21.04 14.58
N GLY A 227 -5.00 -21.91 13.65
CA GLY A 227 -3.68 -22.52 13.57
C GLY A 227 -2.55 -21.49 13.41
N VAL A 228 -2.75 -20.47 12.57
CA VAL A 228 -1.81 -19.34 12.40
C VAL A 228 -1.61 -18.59 13.71
N PHE A 229 -2.70 -18.32 14.45
CA PHE A 229 -2.62 -17.64 15.75
C PHE A 229 -1.88 -18.50 16.78
N LYS A 230 -2.23 -19.79 16.89
CA LYS A 230 -1.59 -20.75 17.81
C LYS A 230 -0.10 -20.93 17.52
N ALA A 231 0.29 -20.80 16.25
CA ALA A 231 1.68 -20.90 15.80
C ALA A 231 2.49 -19.60 15.96
N GLY A 232 1.91 -18.53 16.54
CA GLY A 232 2.60 -17.25 16.79
C GLY A 232 2.95 -16.49 15.50
N LYS A 233 2.17 -16.66 14.43
CA LYS A 233 2.48 -16.04 13.12
C LYS A 233 1.97 -14.61 12.96
N LEU A 234 1.21 -14.09 13.93
CA LEU A 234 0.72 -12.71 13.88
C LEU A 234 1.84 -11.68 13.84
N LYS A 235 2.91 -11.86 14.63
CA LYS A 235 4.05 -10.94 14.68
C LYS A 235 4.70 -10.69 13.31
N PRO A 236 5.22 -11.71 12.61
CA PRO A 236 5.80 -11.50 11.29
C PRO A 236 4.76 -11.03 10.25
N MET A 237 3.48 -11.40 10.41
CA MET A 237 2.43 -10.91 9.51
C MET A 237 2.16 -9.41 9.68
N ILE A 238 2.10 -8.90 10.91
CA ILE A 238 1.90 -7.47 11.20
C ILE A 238 3.12 -6.65 10.76
N GLU A 239 4.33 -7.19 10.91
CA GLU A 239 5.55 -6.58 10.38
C GLU A 239 5.50 -6.46 8.85
N ALA A 240 5.11 -7.55 8.16
CA ALA A 240 4.92 -7.56 6.71
C ALA A 240 3.78 -6.62 6.25
N ALA A 241 2.75 -6.39 7.08
CA ALA A 241 1.71 -5.41 6.82
C ALA A 241 2.19 -3.95 6.91
N GLY A 242 3.45 -3.70 7.31
CA GLY A 242 4.05 -2.37 7.41
C GLY A 242 3.91 -1.73 8.80
N TYR A 243 3.78 -2.53 9.86
CA TYR A 243 3.64 -2.06 11.24
C TYR A 243 4.69 -2.70 12.18
N PRO A 244 6.00 -2.48 11.95
CA PRO A 244 7.06 -3.10 12.74
C PRO A 244 7.00 -2.71 14.23
N ASP A 245 6.62 -1.47 14.57
CA ASP A 245 6.51 -1.03 15.97
C ASP A 245 5.34 -1.73 16.70
N ILE A 246 4.23 -1.97 15.98
CA ILE A 246 3.10 -2.74 16.52
C ILE A 246 3.51 -4.20 16.74
N ALA A 247 4.21 -4.79 15.76
CA ALA A 247 4.73 -6.15 15.86
C ALA A 247 5.73 -6.31 17.03
N ALA A 248 6.57 -5.30 17.28
CA ALA A 248 7.52 -5.30 18.40
C ALA A 248 6.82 -5.22 19.76
N GLY A 249 5.67 -4.54 19.85
CA GLY A 249 4.90 -4.37 21.08
C GLY A 249 3.87 -5.48 21.39
N LEU A 250 3.79 -6.53 20.57
CA LEU A 250 2.82 -7.62 20.80
C LEU A 250 3.13 -8.36 22.11
N ASP A 251 2.10 -8.53 22.94
CA ASP A 251 2.13 -9.43 24.08
C ASP A 251 1.70 -10.84 23.63
N GLU A 252 2.67 -11.67 23.22
CA GLU A 252 2.41 -13.00 22.68
C GLU A 252 1.81 -13.97 23.72
N ASP A 253 2.08 -13.76 25.01
CA ASP A 253 1.54 -14.58 26.10
C ASP A 253 0.07 -14.22 26.37
N LEU A 254 -0.26 -12.93 26.38
CA LEU A 254 -1.65 -12.48 26.47
C LEU A 254 -2.47 -12.96 25.26
N ILE A 255 -1.94 -12.80 24.04
CA ILE A 255 -2.58 -13.34 22.83
C ILE A 255 -2.85 -14.84 22.99
N ARG A 256 -1.84 -15.62 23.38
CA ARG A 256 -1.98 -17.07 23.59
C ARG A 256 -3.06 -17.41 24.62
N SER A 257 -3.15 -16.63 25.69
CA SER A 257 -4.17 -16.82 26.74
C SER A 257 -5.61 -16.57 26.24
N LEU A 258 -5.79 -15.70 25.24
CA LEU A 258 -7.10 -15.32 24.69
C LEU A 258 -7.57 -16.22 23.54
N ILE A 259 -6.64 -16.90 22.85
CA ILE A 259 -6.97 -17.79 21.72
C ILE A 259 -8.09 -18.80 22.04
N PRO A 260 -8.12 -19.49 23.21
CA PRO A 260 -9.21 -20.41 23.51
C PRO A 260 -10.60 -19.75 23.54
N ALA A 261 -10.71 -18.53 24.06
CA ALA A 261 -11.97 -17.79 24.11
C ALA A 261 -12.39 -17.30 22.71
N ILE A 262 -11.43 -16.77 21.94
CA ILE A 262 -11.64 -16.38 20.53
C ILE A 262 -12.11 -17.58 19.71
N GLU A 263 -11.45 -18.73 19.85
CA GLU A 263 -11.80 -19.97 19.15
C GLU A 263 -13.21 -20.44 19.52
N ALA A 264 -13.54 -20.47 20.81
CA ALA A 264 -14.87 -20.87 21.26
C ALA A 264 -15.96 -19.99 20.62
N LYS A 265 -15.79 -18.65 20.66
CA LYS A 265 -16.76 -17.73 20.07
C LYS A 265 -16.80 -17.81 18.55
N ALA A 266 -15.65 -17.93 17.89
CA ALA A 266 -15.57 -18.11 16.45
C ALA A 266 -16.31 -19.37 15.99
N ARG A 267 -16.21 -20.48 16.75
CA ARG A 267 -16.91 -21.74 16.47
C ARG A 267 -18.39 -21.70 16.82
N GLU A 268 -18.79 -20.88 17.79
CA GLU A 268 -20.21 -20.57 18.03
C GLU A 268 -20.81 -19.82 16.83
N MET A 269 -20.11 -18.80 16.33
CA MET A 269 -20.58 -17.98 15.19
C MET A 269 -20.53 -18.71 13.85
N GLN A 270 -19.50 -19.54 13.65
CA GLN A 270 -19.31 -20.37 12.46
C GLN A 270 -18.92 -21.79 12.87
N PRO A 271 -19.92 -22.65 13.16
CA PRO A 271 -19.69 -24.04 13.49
C PRO A 271 -18.96 -24.80 12.37
N LYS A 272 -18.22 -25.85 12.74
CA LYS A 272 -17.65 -26.76 11.74
C LYS A 272 -18.79 -27.37 10.94
N THR A 273 -18.75 -27.20 9.62
CA THR A 273 -19.62 -27.94 8.72
C THR A 273 -19.24 -29.41 8.84
N THR A 274 -20.13 -30.23 9.36
CA THR A 274 -20.02 -31.68 9.24
C THR A 274 -20.20 -32.02 7.76
N ALA A 275 -19.16 -32.57 7.14
CA ALA A 275 -19.23 -33.14 5.80
C ALA A 275 -20.19 -34.33 5.76
#